data_AF-A0AAW9BV22-F1
#
_entry.id   AF-A0AAW9BV22-F1
#
_cell.length_a   1.000
_cell.length_b   1.000
_cell.length_c   1.000
_cell.angle_alpha   90.00
_cell.angle_beta   90.00
_cell.angle_gamma   90.00
#
_symmetry.space_group_name_H-M   'P 1'
#
loop_
_entity.id
_entity.type
_entity.pdbx_description
1 polymer ?
#
loop_
_entity_poly.entity_id
_entity_poly.type
_entity_poly.pdbx_seq_one_letter_code
_entity_poly.pdbx_strand_id
1 'polypeptide(L)'
;FALICAFVFSLIALKTVLTGKTRISHFFVLLLVFCLLLVLTYLGTLLLDFIYYKLQHEATGGSSRSQFMVSFTTLLAESNLAQLIFGHGLGTMSVLDSFGMRSEDYLFRITNNYTLDMFWEGGVVGVGLILLFYFKLIYPGLKYGFKNNTYLIGAIMTFHFLVTSTYRSEYLSTHFLWVLLMIFSIYKLAEFQSNNVNN
;
A
#
# COMPACT_ATOMS: atom_id res chain seq x y z
N PHE A 1 -3.56 8.58 -1.99
CA PHE A 1 -4.20 9.28 -3.13
C PHE A 1 -3.31 9.26 -4.37
N ALA A 2 -2.11 9.88 -4.37
CA ALA A 2 -1.20 9.89 -5.51
C ALA A 2 -0.90 8.49 -6.11
N LEU A 3 -0.65 7.49 -5.27
CA LEU A 3 -0.44 6.10 -5.71
C LEU A 3 -1.67 5.50 -6.42
N ILE A 4 -2.87 5.83 -5.95
CA ILE A 4 -4.12 5.37 -6.58
C ILE A 4 -4.29 6.04 -7.93
N CYS A 5 -4.03 7.34 -8.03
CA CYS A 5 -4.03 8.07 -9.30
C CYS A 5 -3.00 7.49 -10.28
N ALA A 6 -1.79 7.18 -9.82
CA ALA A 6 -0.74 6.54 -10.63
C ALA A 6 -1.15 5.13 -11.09
N PHE A 7 -1.78 4.34 -10.22
CA PHE A 7 -2.30 3.02 -10.56
C PHE A 7 -3.44 3.08 -11.59
N VAL A 8 -4.40 3.99 -11.39
CA VAL A 8 -5.50 4.23 -12.34
C VAL A 8 -4.95 4.73 -13.68
N PHE A 9 -3.98 5.65 -13.67
CA PHE A 9 -3.33 6.14 -14.87
C PHE A 9 -2.61 5.03 -15.63
N SER A 10 -1.82 4.21 -14.94
CA SER A 10 -1.08 3.10 -15.57
C SER A 10 -2.02 2.04 -16.17
N LEU A 11 -3.13 1.70 -15.50
CA LEU A 11 -4.15 0.81 -16.07
C LEU A 11 -4.82 1.38 -17.32
N ILE A 12 -5.15 2.68 -17.29
CA ILE A 12 -5.76 3.38 -18.43
C ILE A 12 -4.78 3.49 -19.60
N ALA A 13 -3.51 3.83 -19.32
CA ALA A 13 -2.45 3.89 -20.31
C ALA A 13 -2.22 2.52 -20.96
N LEU A 14 -2.10 1.46 -20.15
CA LEU A 14 -1.95 0.10 -20.62
C LEU A 14 -3.14 -0.34 -21.51
N LYS A 15 -4.37 -0.04 -21.09
CA LYS A 15 -5.57 -0.30 -21.90
C LYS A 15 -5.52 0.42 -23.24
N THR A 16 -5.05 1.68 -23.25
CA THR A 16 -4.96 2.50 -24.46
C THR A 16 -3.94 1.93 -25.43
N VAL A 17 -2.75 1.57 -24.93
CA VAL A 17 -1.69 0.92 -25.73
C VAL A 17 -2.17 -0.40 -26.32
N LEU A 18 -2.87 -1.23 -25.51
CA LEU A 18 -3.33 -2.54 -25.95
C LEU A 18 -4.55 -2.51 -26.90
N THR A 19 -5.41 -1.49 -26.82
CA THR A 19 -6.66 -1.45 -27.60
C THR A 19 -6.65 -0.43 -28.74
N GLY A 20 -5.65 0.46 -28.80
CA GLY A 20 -5.54 1.53 -29.80
C GLY A 20 -6.66 2.58 -29.73
N LYS A 21 -7.58 2.49 -28.76
CA LYS A 21 -8.74 3.38 -28.62
C LYS A 21 -8.47 4.42 -27.55
N THR A 22 -8.10 5.63 -27.97
CA THR A 22 -8.03 6.79 -27.08
C THR A 22 -9.42 7.34 -26.81
N ARG A 23 -9.82 7.38 -25.53
CA ARG A 23 -11.07 8.02 -25.10
C ARG A 23 -10.78 9.43 -24.58
N ILE A 24 -11.77 10.32 -24.67
CA ILE A 24 -11.69 11.70 -24.15
C ILE A 24 -11.29 11.76 -22.67
N SER A 25 -11.63 10.73 -21.89
CA SER A 25 -11.19 10.59 -20.50
C SER A 25 -9.67 10.56 -20.33
N HIS A 26 -8.92 10.09 -21.32
CA HIS A 26 -7.45 10.07 -21.27
C HIS A 26 -6.88 11.50 -21.36
N PHE A 27 -7.54 12.38 -22.11
CA PHE A 27 -7.18 13.79 -22.22
C PHE A 27 -7.33 14.52 -20.87
N PHE A 28 -8.43 14.27 -20.14
CA PHE A 28 -8.64 14.85 -18.82
C PHE A 28 -7.59 14.37 -17.80
N VAL A 29 -7.20 13.10 -17.85
CA VAL A 29 -6.13 12.59 -16.96
C VAL A 29 -4.77 13.21 -17.32
N LEU A 30 -4.47 13.38 -18.60
CA LEU A 30 -3.23 14.01 -19.07
C LEU A 30 -3.18 15.50 -18.71
N LEU A 31 -4.32 16.20 -18.82
CA LEU A 31 -4.49 17.58 -18.37
C LEU A 31 -4.27 17.70 -16.86
N LEU A 32 -4.83 16.78 -16.07
CA LEU A 32 -4.64 16.75 -14.62
C LEU A 32 -3.16 16.53 -14.25
N VAL A 33 -2.47 15.59 -14.91
CA VAL A 33 -1.03 15.36 -14.71
C VAL A 33 -0.21 16.59 -15.12
N PHE A 34 -0.56 17.25 -16.22
CA PHE A 34 0.10 18.47 -16.69
C PHE A 34 -0.08 19.65 -15.72
N CYS A 35 -1.30 19.87 -15.21
CA CYS A 35 -1.57 20.86 -14.16
C CYS A 35 -0.77 20.56 -12.88
N LEU A 36 -0.65 19.29 -12.50
CA LEU A 36 0.09 18.87 -11.31
C LEU A 36 1.60 19.10 -11.48
N LEU A 37 2.14 18.85 -12.68
CA LEU A 37 3.52 19.18 -13.04
C LEU A 37 3.78 20.70 -13.02
N LEU A 38 2.86 21.52 -13.54
CA LEU A 38 2.96 22.98 -13.50
C LEU A 38 2.99 23.51 -12.05
N VAL A 39 2.11 22.98 -11.19
CA VAL A 39 2.08 23.32 -9.76
C VAL A 39 3.39 22.92 -9.08
N LEU A 40 3.93 21.74 -9.39
CA LEU A 40 5.24 21.29 -8.88
C LEU A 40 6.39 22.17 -9.35
N THR A 41 6.38 22.65 -10.60
CA THR A 41 7.41 23.58 -11.09
C THR A 41 7.29 24.96 -10.47
N TYR A 42 6.07 25.45 -10.21
CA TYR A 42 5.83 26.76 -9.59
C TYR A 42 6.19 26.78 -8.10
N LEU A 43 5.89 25.69 -7.37
CA LEU A 43 6.22 25.52 -5.96
C LEU A 43 7.61 24.89 -5.75
N GLY A 44 8.37 24.64 -6.82
CA GLY A 44 9.50 23.70 -6.84
C GLY A 44 10.56 23.96 -5.77
N THR A 45 10.94 25.22 -5.55
CA THR A 45 11.95 25.58 -4.53
C THR A 45 11.42 25.36 -3.11
N LEU A 46 10.21 25.82 -2.82
CA LEU A 46 9.58 25.67 -1.50
C LEU A 46 9.25 24.20 -1.18
N LEU A 47 8.89 23.42 -2.20
CA LEU A 47 8.67 21.98 -2.11
C LEU A 47 9.99 21.23 -1.88
N LEU A 48 11.07 21.59 -2.59
CA LEU A 48 12.38 20.99 -2.40
C LEU A 48 12.95 21.28 -1.02
N ASP A 49 12.82 22.51 -0.52
CA ASP A 49 13.22 22.87 0.84
C ASP A 49 12.41 22.08 1.86
N PHE A 50 11.09 22.03 1.71
CA PHE A 50 10.23 21.22 2.58
C PHE A 50 10.63 19.74 2.57
N ILE A 51 10.87 19.16 1.39
CA ILE A 51 11.31 17.75 1.24
C ILE A 51 12.67 17.56 1.89
N TYR A 52 13.62 18.46 1.68
CA TYR A 52 14.96 18.41 2.26
C TYR A 52 14.92 18.44 3.79
N TYR A 53 14.24 19.42 4.38
CA TYR A 53 14.08 19.52 5.84
C TYR A 53 13.34 18.31 6.40
N LYS A 54 12.29 17.84 5.72
CA LYS A 54 11.54 16.66 6.14
C LYS A 54 12.40 15.41 6.09
N LEU A 55 13.15 15.17 5.02
CA LEU A 55 14.05 14.03 4.88
C LEU A 55 15.17 14.05 5.91
N GLN A 56 15.79 15.21 6.17
CA GLN A 56 16.83 15.32 7.18
C GLN A 56 16.28 15.01 8.57
N HIS A 57 15.10 15.52 8.90
CA HIS A 57 14.43 15.27 10.18
C HIS A 57 13.96 13.81 10.34
N GLU A 58 13.54 13.16 9.25
CA GLU A 58 13.26 11.71 9.26
C GLU A 58 14.56 10.89 9.33
N ALA A 59 15.68 11.34 8.73
CA ALA A 59 16.94 10.61 8.79
C ALA A 59 17.59 10.63 10.19
N THR A 60 17.39 11.71 10.94
CA THR A 60 17.96 11.87 12.29
C THR A 60 17.10 11.32 13.41
N GLY A 61 15.96 10.69 13.12
CA GLY A 61 15.05 10.22 14.16
C GLY A 61 14.26 11.33 14.86
N GLY A 62 14.12 12.51 14.24
CA GLY A 62 13.45 13.66 14.86
C GLY A 62 11.95 13.49 15.10
N SER A 63 11.33 12.44 14.53
CA SER A 63 9.95 12.06 14.78
C SER A 63 9.89 10.65 15.37
N SER A 64 8.81 10.32 16.10
CA SER A 64 8.59 8.96 16.63
C SER A 64 8.62 7.90 15.52
N ARG A 65 8.10 8.21 14.33
CA ARG A 65 8.17 7.29 13.17
C ARG A 65 9.59 7.09 12.65
N SER A 66 10.40 8.13 12.58
CA SER A 66 11.79 7.97 12.16
C SER A 66 12.65 7.29 13.19
N GLN A 67 12.47 7.61 14.47
CA GLN A 67 13.14 6.92 15.57
C GLN A 67 12.80 5.43 15.57
N PHE A 68 11.54 5.09 15.31
CA PHE A 68 11.11 3.72 15.09
C PHE A 68 11.87 3.07 13.92
N MET A 69 11.94 3.71 12.75
CA MET A 69 12.63 3.15 11.58
C MET A 69 14.13 2.94 11.83
N VAL A 70 14.79 3.87 12.52
CA VAL A 70 16.21 3.75 12.88
C VAL A 70 16.44 2.61 13.88
N SER A 71 15.56 2.47 14.87
CA SER A 71 15.61 1.35 15.83
C SER A 71 15.37 0.03 15.12
N PHE A 72 14.41 -0.01 14.19
CA PHE A 72 14.09 -1.18 13.38
C PHE A 72 15.27 -1.60 12.50
N THR A 73 15.95 -0.66 11.83
CA THR A 73 17.13 -1.00 11.01
C THR A 73 18.28 -1.54 11.85
N THR A 74 18.45 -1.02 13.08
CA THR A 74 19.45 -1.51 14.02
C THR A 74 19.13 -2.94 14.45
N LEU A 75 17.88 -3.20 14.84
CA LEU A 75 17.42 -4.55 15.18
C LEU A 75 17.60 -5.55 14.03
N LEU A 76 17.33 -5.13 12.80
CA LEU A 76 17.57 -5.96 11.61
C LEU A 76 19.05 -6.26 11.39
N ALA A 77 19.94 -5.31 11.66
CA ALA A 77 21.38 -5.51 11.54
C ALA A 77 21.92 -6.48 12.61
N GLU A 78 21.28 -6.52 13.79
CA GLU A 78 21.61 -7.44 14.89
C GLU A 78 20.94 -8.82 14.74
N SER A 79 19.95 -8.95 13.85
CA SER A 79 19.21 -10.18 13.62
C SER A 79 20.06 -11.23 12.91
N ASN A 80 19.93 -12.49 13.31
CA ASN A 80 20.56 -13.60 12.59
C ASN A 80 19.74 -13.99 11.33
N LEU A 81 20.35 -14.76 10.43
CA LEU A 81 19.72 -15.16 9.15
C LEU A 81 18.38 -15.89 9.35
N ALA A 82 18.27 -16.75 10.37
CA ALA A 82 17.05 -17.48 10.64
C ALA A 82 15.90 -16.54 11.06
N GLN A 83 16.20 -15.55 11.90
CA GLN A 83 15.26 -14.51 12.31
C GLN A 83 14.83 -13.62 11.14
N LEU A 84 15.74 -13.31 10.20
CA LEU A 84 15.37 -12.56 9.00
C LEU A 84 14.44 -13.36 8.06
N ILE A 85 14.62 -14.68 7.98
CA ILE A 85 13.82 -15.55 7.11
C ILE A 85 12.44 -15.85 7.71
N PHE A 86 12.41 -16.27 8.99
CA PHE A 86 11.21 -16.78 9.66
C PHE A 86 10.56 -15.78 10.63
N GLY A 87 11.22 -14.67 10.90
CA GLY A 87 10.77 -13.64 11.82
C GLY A 87 11.20 -13.89 13.26
N HIS A 88 10.82 -12.94 14.11
CA HIS A 88 11.15 -12.89 15.53
C HIS A 88 10.03 -13.46 16.41
N GLY A 89 8.88 -13.79 15.83
CA GLY A 89 7.70 -14.28 16.54
C GLY A 89 6.71 -13.17 16.90
N LEU A 90 5.46 -13.59 17.18
CA LEU A 90 4.32 -12.69 17.41
C LEU A 90 4.51 -11.78 18.63
N GLY A 91 4.19 -10.50 18.48
CA GLY A 91 4.19 -9.54 19.58
C GLY A 91 5.57 -9.15 20.12
N THR A 92 6.65 -9.64 19.52
CA THR A 92 8.03 -9.34 19.95
C THR A 92 8.44 -7.90 19.68
N MET A 93 7.66 -7.17 18.89
CA MET A 93 7.86 -5.74 18.67
C MET A 93 7.68 -4.90 19.96
N SER A 94 7.07 -5.47 21.01
CA SER A 94 7.04 -4.84 22.35
C SER A 94 8.42 -4.68 22.98
N VAL A 95 9.47 -5.33 22.44
CA VAL A 95 10.87 -5.13 22.86
C VAL A 95 11.33 -3.69 22.66
N LEU A 96 10.68 -2.93 21.79
CA LEU A 96 10.97 -1.51 21.57
C LEU A 96 10.73 -0.61 22.80
N ASP A 97 9.90 -1.05 23.75
CA ASP A 97 9.75 -0.39 25.06
C ASP A 97 11.09 -0.35 25.83
N SER A 98 11.97 -1.34 25.60
CA SER A 98 13.29 -1.41 26.25
C SER A 98 14.35 -0.47 25.65
N PHE A 99 14.10 0.09 24.46
CA PHE A 99 14.99 1.06 23.81
C PHE A 99 14.69 2.52 24.19
N GLY A 100 13.97 2.74 25.30
CA GLY A 100 13.72 4.08 25.85
C GLY A 100 12.61 4.85 25.15
N MET A 101 11.83 4.19 24.29
CA MET A 101 10.59 4.75 23.74
C MET A 101 9.49 4.64 24.79
N ARG A 102 8.97 5.77 25.27
CA ARG A 102 7.88 5.77 26.26
C ARG A 102 6.66 5.12 25.64
N SER A 103 6.08 4.13 26.32
CA SER A 103 4.87 3.40 25.91
C SER A 103 3.67 4.31 25.61
N GLU A 104 3.70 5.53 26.15
CA GLU A 104 2.69 6.58 25.98
C GLU A 104 2.72 7.22 24.57
N ASP A 105 3.89 7.24 23.92
CA ASP A 105 4.09 7.80 22.57
C ASP A 105 3.76 6.79 21.46
N TYR A 106 3.51 5.53 21.82
CA TYR A 106 3.15 4.43 20.92
C TYR A 106 1.90 3.73 21.46
N LEU A 107 0.75 4.39 21.32
CA LEU A 107 -0.56 3.82 21.70
C LEU A 107 -0.91 2.50 20.96
N PHE A 108 -0.08 2.06 20.02
CA PHE A 108 -0.18 0.76 19.36
C PHE A 108 1.19 0.07 19.36
N ARG A 109 1.24 -1.15 19.92
CA ARG A 109 2.36 -2.11 19.94
C ARG A 109 2.75 -2.63 18.53
N ILE A 110 2.54 -1.81 17.52
CA ILE A 110 2.41 -2.14 16.10
C ILE A 110 2.90 -0.93 15.29
N THR A 111 3.68 -1.14 14.24
CA THR A 111 4.32 -0.07 13.45
C THR A 111 3.35 0.81 12.65
N ASN A 112 2.06 0.51 12.70
CA ASN A 112 1.04 1.00 11.78
C ASN A 112 1.35 0.65 10.31
N ASN A 113 2.20 -0.35 10.07
CA ASN A 113 2.56 -0.81 8.75
C ASN A 113 2.53 -2.34 8.74
N TYR A 114 1.44 -2.88 8.21
CA TYR A 114 1.20 -4.33 8.16
C TYR A 114 2.37 -5.11 7.54
N THR A 115 3.05 -4.53 6.55
CA THR A 115 4.19 -5.20 5.90
C THR A 115 5.41 -5.25 6.82
N LEU A 116 5.70 -4.19 7.56
CA LEU A 116 6.81 -4.17 8.52
C LEU A 116 6.52 -5.07 9.72
N ASP A 117 5.29 -5.04 10.22
CA ASP A 117 4.86 -5.92 11.31
C ASP A 117 5.01 -7.39 10.92
N MET A 118 4.62 -7.74 9.70
CA MET A 118 4.70 -9.11 9.21
C MET A 118 6.11 -9.52 8.79
N PHE A 119 6.95 -8.58 8.36
CA PHE A 119 8.38 -8.81 8.18
C PHE A 119 9.06 -9.09 9.53
N TRP A 120 8.70 -8.33 10.57
CA TRP A 120 9.26 -8.54 11.89
C TRP A 120 8.83 -9.89 12.48
N GLU A 121 7.53 -10.18 12.46
CA GLU A 121 6.95 -11.37 13.09
C GLU A 121 7.17 -12.65 12.30
N GLY A 122 7.05 -12.60 10.96
CA GLY A 122 7.11 -13.75 10.07
C GLY A 122 8.27 -13.73 9.06
N GLY A 123 9.15 -12.74 9.12
CA GLY A 123 10.33 -12.64 8.25
C GLY A 123 9.99 -12.42 6.78
N VAL A 124 10.96 -12.72 5.91
CA VAL A 124 10.77 -12.71 4.46
C VAL A 124 9.62 -13.65 4.04
N VAL A 125 9.44 -14.78 4.73
CA VAL A 125 8.36 -15.74 4.44
C VAL A 125 6.99 -15.09 4.67
N GLY A 126 6.80 -14.40 5.80
CA GLY A 126 5.58 -13.68 6.12
C GLY A 126 5.24 -12.62 5.08
N VAL A 127 6.22 -11.81 4.67
CA VAL A 127 6.05 -10.82 3.58
C VAL A 127 5.66 -11.50 2.27
N GLY A 128 6.32 -12.62 1.92
CA GLY A 128 6.00 -13.39 0.72
C GLY A 128 4.56 -13.88 0.68
N LEU A 129 4.04 -14.39 1.81
CA LEU A 129 2.66 -14.84 1.93
C LEU A 129 1.66 -13.69 1.75
N ILE A 130 1.97 -12.50 2.27
CA ILE A 130 1.12 -11.31 2.14
C ILE A 130 1.11 -10.80 0.71
N LEU A 131 2.26 -10.73 0.06
CA LEU A 131 2.35 -10.36 -1.35
C LEU A 131 1.56 -11.34 -2.22
N LEU A 132 1.66 -12.64 -1.93
CA LEU A 132 0.88 -13.66 -2.62
C LEU A 132 -0.63 -13.51 -2.37
N PHE A 133 -1.04 -13.19 -1.14
CA PHE A 133 -2.43 -12.91 -0.80
C PHE A 133 -2.98 -11.73 -1.61
N TYR A 134 -2.30 -10.58 -1.60
CA TYR A 134 -2.72 -9.40 -2.36
C TYR A 134 -2.70 -9.64 -3.87
N PHE A 135 -1.69 -10.35 -4.37
CA PHE A 135 -1.60 -10.70 -5.78
C PHE A 135 -2.78 -11.58 -6.21
N LYS A 136 -3.13 -12.60 -5.41
CA LYS A 136 -4.31 -13.43 -5.67
C LYS A 136 -5.61 -12.61 -5.63
N LEU A 137 -5.70 -11.65 -4.73
CA LEU A 137 -6.88 -10.78 -4.60
C LEU A 137 -7.03 -9.84 -5.80
N ILE A 138 -5.93 -9.30 -6.35
CA ILE A 138 -5.96 -8.34 -7.47
C ILE A 138 -6.04 -9.02 -8.83
N TYR A 139 -5.57 -10.27 -8.94
CA TYR A 139 -5.46 -11.00 -10.20
C TYR A 139 -6.76 -11.07 -11.03
N PRO A 140 -7.95 -11.35 -10.46
CA PRO A 140 -9.20 -11.35 -11.22
C PRO A 140 -9.47 -9.98 -11.87
N GLY A 141 -9.17 -8.90 -11.15
CA GLY A 141 -9.28 -7.53 -11.64
C GLY A 141 -8.34 -7.23 -12.80
N LEU A 142 -7.09 -7.70 -12.74
CA LEU A 142 -6.13 -7.55 -13.84
C LEU A 142 -6.53 -8.38 -15.07
N LYS A 143 -7.02 -9.60 -14.86
CA LYS A 143 -7.39 -10.53 -15.94
C LYS A 143 -8.67 -10.13 -16.66
N TYR A 144 -9.70 -9.68 -15.93
CA TYR A 144 -11.04 -9.46 -16.46
C TYR A 144 -11.50 -7.99 -16.43
N GLY A 145 -10.78 -7.10 -15.73
CA GLY A 145 -11.17 -5.71 -15.54
C GLY A 145 -11.25 -4.88 -16.82
N PHE A 146 -10.56 -5.28 -17.89
CA PHE A 146 -10.71 -4.60 -19.19
C PHE A 146 -12.03 -4.89 -19.90
N LYS A 147 -12.68 -6.02 -19.57
CA LYS A 147 -13.95 -6.46 -20.16
C LYS A 147 -15.16 -6.09 -19.31
N ASN A 148 -15.00 -6.07 -17.98
CA ASN A 148 -16.09 -5.77 -17.05
C ASN A 148 -15.61 -4.77 -15.98
N ASN A 149 -16.31 -3.64 -15.90
CA ASN A 149 -15.97 -2.56 -14.97
C ASN A 149 -16.11 -2.98 -13.49
N THR A 150 -16.96 -3.95 -13.16
CA THR A 150 -17.10 -4.47 -11.79
C THR A 150 -15.84 -5.19 -11.33
N TYR A 151 -15.18 -5.96 -12.22
CA TYR A 151 -13.86 -6.53 -11.94
C TYR A 151 -12.79 -5.44 -11.76
N LEU A 152 -12.87 -4.35 -12.55
CA LEU A 152 -11.96 -3.22 -12.43
C LEU A 152 -12.12 -2.49 -11.09
N ILE A 153 -13.36 -2.28 -10.63
CA ILE A 153 -13.67 -1.69 -9.31
C ILE A 153 -13.11 -2.57 -8.20
N GLY A 154 -13.29 -3.89 -8.29
CA GLY A 154 -12.69 -4.84 -7.34
C GLY A 154 -11.17 -4.73 -7.28
N ALA A 155 -10.50 -4.56 -8.42
CA ALA A 155 -9.05 -4.36 -8.50
C ALA A 155 -8.61 -3.06 -7.82
N ILE A 156 -9.33 -1.96 -8.07
CA ILE A 156 -9.05 -0.65 -7.47
C ILE A 156 -9.23 -0.70 -5.96
N MET A 157 -10.31 -1.32 -5.47
CA MET A 157 -10.55 -1.49 -4.03
C MET A 157 -9.49 -2.37 -3.37
N THR A 158 -9.07 -3.44 -4.04
CA THR A 158 -7.96 -4.30 -3.61
C THR A 158 -6.65 -3.52 -3.50
N PHE A 159 -6.32 -2.72 -4.51
CA PHE A 159 -5.11 -1.90 -4.50
C PHE A 159 -5.17 -0.82 -3.43
N HIS A 160 -6.33 -0.19 -3.25
CA HIS A 160 -6.55 0.76 -2.16
C HIS A 160 -6.32 0.12 -0.80
N PHE A 161 -6.85 -1.08 -0.59
CA PHE A 161 -6.69 -1.87 0.63
C PHE A 161 -5.24 -2.26 0.89
N LEU A 162 -4.47 -2.62 -0.14
CA LEU A 162 -3.02 -2.82 -0.04
C LEU A 162 -2.34 -1.53 0.44
N VAL A 163 -2.60 -0.40 -0.21
CA VAL A 163 -1.98 0.88 0.15
C VAL A 163 -2.36 1.30 1.57
N THR A 164 -3.62 1.17 1.98
CA THR A 164 -4.01 1.57 3.34
C THR A 164 -3.38 0.68 4.40
N SER A 165 -3.18 -0.61 4.12
CA SER A 165 -2.50 -1.54 5.04
C SER A 165 -1.03 -1.16 5.35
N THR A 166 -0.36 -0.44 4.43
CA THR A 166 1.03 -0.01 4.63
C THR A 166 1.16 1.29 5.44
N TYR A 167 0.08 2.03 5.63
CA TYR A 167 0.12 3.35 6.29
C TYR A 167 -0.70 3.44 7.59
N ARG A 168 -1.53 2.44 7.92
CA ARG A 168 -2.42 2.50 9.09
C ARG A 168 -2.62 1.14 9.75
N SER A 169 -2.60 1.10 11.09
CA SER A 169 -2.87 -0.09 11.92
C SER A 169 -4.32 -0.58 11.94
N GLU A 170 -5.18 -0.08 11.05
CA GLU A 170 -6.58 -0.53 10.98
C GLU A 170 -6.70 -2.01 10.59
N TYR A 171 -5.62 -2.67 10.19
CA TYR A 171 -5.63 -4.07 9.79
C TYR A 171 -5.97 -5.07 10.91
N LEU A 172 -5.86 -4.66 12.17
CA LEU A 172 -6.32 -5.43 13.34
C LEU A 172 -7.76 -5.12 13.75
N SER A 173 -8.42 -4.18 13.08
CA SER A 173 -9.79 -3.79 13.37
C SER A 173 -10.81 -4.56 12.52
N THR A 174 -12.04 -4.63 13.01
CA THR A 174 -13.17 -5.20 12.27
C THR A 174 -13.42 -4.48 10.94
N HIS A 175 -13.05 -3.21 10.81
CA HIS A 175 -13.12 -2.44 9.56
C HIS A 175 -12.38 -3.13 8.41
N PHE A 176 -11.20 -3.70 8.69
CA PHE A 176 -10.40 -4.39 7.67
C PHE A 176 -11.09 -5.62 7.11
N LEU A 177 -11.75 -6.39 7.98
CA LEU A 177 -12.58 -7.53 7.59
C LEU A 177 -13.77 -7.10 6.73
N TRP A 178 -14.44 -6.00 7.09
CA TRP A 178 -15.55 -5.45 6.29
C TRP A 178 -15.09 -5.02 4.90
N VAL A 179 -13.94 -4.34 4.78
CA VAL A 179 -13.37 -3.95 3.48
C VAL A 179 -13.06 -5.17 2.62
N LEU A 180 -12.47 -6.20 3.22
CA LEU A 180 -12.15 -7.45 2.54
C LEU A 180 -13.43 -8.19 2.07
N LEU A 181 -14.48 -8.23 2.91
CA LEU A 181 -15.80 -8.76 2.53
C LEU A 181 -16.44 -7.97 1.39
N MET A 182 -16.34 -6.64 1.38
CA MET A 182 -16.80 -5.81 0.26
C MET A 182 -16.06 -6.15 -1.03
N ILE A 183 -14.73 -6.28 -0.99
CA ILE A 183 -13.92 -6.66 -2.15
C ILE A 183 -14.37 -8.03 -2.71
N PHE A 184 -14.56 -9.02 -1.83
CA PHE A 184 -15.05 -10.33 -2.24
C PHE A 184 -16.45 -10.26 -2.86
N SER A 185 -17.34 -9.47 -2.27
CA SER A 185 -18.70 -9.27 -2.77
C SER A 185 -18.70 -8.64 -4.17
N ILE A 186 -17.83 -7.65 -4.41
CA ILE A 186 -17.66 -7.01 -5.73
C ILE A 186 -17.18 -8.03 -6.76
N TYR A 187 -16.18 -8.83 -6.44
CA TYR A 187 -15.70 -9.86 -7.38
C TYR A 187 -16.75 -10.94 -7.65
N LYS A 188 -17.53 -11.35 -6.64
CA LYS A 188 -18.64 -12.28 -6.83
C LYS A 188 -19.76 -11.71 -7.68
N LEU A 189 -20.09 -10.44 -7.50
CA LEU A 189 -21.04 -9.73 -8.36
C LEU A 189 -20.53 -9.68 -9.81
N ALA A 190 -19.23 -9.40 -10.01
CA ALA A 190 -18.62 -9.36 -11.33
C ALA A 190 -18.67 -10.72 -12.05
N GLU A 191 -18.43 -11.81 -11.30
CA GLU A 191 -18.53 -13.19 -11.78
C GLU A 191 -19.97 -13.53 -12.21
N PHE A 192 -20.96 -13.19 -11.38
CA PHE A 192 -22.37 -13.40 -11.69
C PHE A 192 -22.81 -12.64 -12.95
N GLN A 193 -22.43 -11.37 -13.07
CA GLN A 193 -22.72 -10.56 -14.26
C GLN A 193 -22.06 -11.12 -15.52
N SER A 194 -20.81 -11.59 -15.42
CA SER A 194 -20.11 -12.16 -16.58
C SER A 194 -20.73 -13.48 -17.05
N ASN A 195 -21.25 -14.29 -16.14
CA ASN A 195 -21.89 -15.57 -16.49
C ASN A 195 -23.25 -15.36 -17.15
N ASN A 196 -24.03 -14.37 -16.71
CA ASN A 196 -25.33 -14.05 -17.30
C ASN A 196 -25.26 -13.40 -18.69
N VAL A 197 -24.11 -12.88 -19.11
CA VAL A 197 -23.91 -12.35 -20.47
C VAL A 197 -23.53 -13.45 -21.47
N ASN A 198 -23.04 -14.60 -20.98
CA ASN A 198 -22.61 -15.74 -21.80
C ASN A 198 -23.67 -16.85 -21.90
N ASN A 199 -24.81 -16.71 -21.22
CA ASN A 199 -26.00 -17.57 -21.33
C ASN A 199 -27.08 -16.83 -22.12
#